data_AF-A0A662M9J8-F1
#
_entry.id   AF-A0A662M9J8-F1
#
_cell.length_a   1.000
_cell.length_b   1.000
_cell.length_c   1.000
_cell.angle_alpha   90.00
_cell.angle_beta   90.00
_cell.angle_gamma   90.00
#
_symmetry.space_group_name_H-M   'P 1'
#
loop_
_entity.id
_entity.type
_entity.pdbx_description
1 polymer ?
#
loop_
_entity_poly.entity_id
_entity_poly.type
_entity_poly.pdbx_seq_one_letter_code
_entity_poly.pdbx_strand_id
1 'polypeptide(L)'
;MAQAKLINDITDLVWLMRAFDSDIKREVFEEVCKDWRRMEDIEEKYGKEGMDALKFFEKVKLVETRWGMNEGKAKKEYHAFYSSFHIKVISSVDMLQDVFSIALMDEKTFEDIESKIYDFIGDGELGREVERHFSFTPIQMKCIVKRSAKLEYRGIKIIKVEN
;
A
#
# COMPACT_ATOMS: atom_id res chain seq x y z
N MET A 1 -2.35 -5.31 23.95
CA MET A 1 -3.18 -4.09 23.90
C MET A 1 -3.23 -3.64 22.46
N ALA A 2 -4.44 -3.52 21.91
CA ALA A 2 -4.68 -2.97 20.58
C ALA A 2 -4.03 -1.58 20.45
N GLN A 3 -3.02 -1.44 19.59
CA GLN A 3 -2.47 -0.11 19.25
C GLN A 3 -3.33 0.53 18.16
N ALA A 4 -3.50 1.85 18.25
CA ALA A 4 -4.19 2.64 17.23
C ALA A 4 -3.17 3.28 16.28
N LYS A 5 -3.35 3.12 14.97
CA LYS A 5 -2.54 3.85 13.97
C LYS A 5 -3.10 5.26 13.82
N LEU A 6 -2.27 6.27 14.11
CA LEU A 6 -2.62 7.67 13.91
C LEU A 6 -2.36 8.07 12.45
N ILE A 7 -3.39 8.51 11.74
CA ILE A 7 -3.34 8.99 10.36
C ILE A 7 -3.51 10.50 10.34
N ASN A 8 -2.42 11.21 10.00
CA ASN A 8 -2.38 12.68 9.99
C ASN A 8 -2.07 13.27 8.62
N ASP A 9 -1.56 12.45 7.69
CA ASP A 9 -1.26 12.85 6.32
C ASP A 9 -2.43 12.46 5.44
N ILE A 10 -3.05 13.43 4.76
CA ILE A 10 -4.20 13.19 3.89
C ILE A 10 -3.90 12.18 2.78
N THR A 11 -2.65 12.11 2.30
CA THR A 11 -2.25 11.18 1.26
C THR A 11 -2.24 9.73 1.74
N ASP A 12 -2.27 9.48 3.06
CA ASP A 12 -2.43 8.13 3.61
C ASP A 12 -3.82 7.55 3.38
N LEU A 13 -4.83 8.40 3.15
CA LEU A 13 -6.17 7.93 2.81
C LEU A 13 -6.16 7.08 1.53
N VAL A 14 -5.21 7.33 0.62
CA VAL A 14 -5.08 6.58 -0.64
C VAL A 14 -4.80 5.11 -0.39
N TRP A 15 -3.75 4.78 0.37
CA TRP A 15 -3.46 3.38 0.65
C TRP A 15 -4.47 2.78 1.62
N LEU A 16 -5.07 3.59 2.50
CA LEU A 16 -6.11 3.13 3.42
C LEU A 16 -7.36 2.66 2.66
N MET A 17 -7.78 3.40 1.64
CA MET A 17 -8.88 2.99 0.76
C MET A 17 -8.53 1.67 0.05
N ARG A 18 -7.31 1.55 -0.48
CA ARG A 18 -6.82 0.33 -1.16
C ARG A 18 -6.65 -0.87 -0.25
N ALA A 19 -6.43 -0.66 1.05
CA ALA A 19 -6.33 -1.74 2.02
C ALA A 19 -7.67 -2.46 2.24
N PHE A 20 -8.79 -1.80 1.96
CA PHE A 20 -10.12 -2.27 2.34
C PHE A 20 -11.14 -2.19 1.19
N ASP A 21 -10.67 -2.19 -0.07
CA ASP A 21 -11.52 -2.06 -1.27
C ASP A 21 -12.08 -3.39 -1.81
N SER A 22 -11.69 -4.55 -1.24
CA SER A 22 -12.28 -5.86 -1.58
C SER A 22 -12.74 -6.62 -0.33
N ASP A 23 -13.68 -7.55 -0.50
CA ASP A 23 -14.10 -8.47 0.58
C ASP A 23 -12.91 -9.31 1.07
N ILE A 24 -12.11 -9.86 0.15
CA ILE A 24 -10.95 -10.69 0.47
C ILE A 24 -9.94 -9.92 1.32
N LYS A 25 -9.59 -8.68 0.95
CA LYS A 25 -8.65 -7.88 1.76
C LYS A 25 -9.18 -7.64 3.18
N ARG A 26 -10.47 -7.35 3.33
CA ARG A 26 -11.10 -7.15 4.64
C ARG A 26 -11.06 -8.43 5.47
N GLU A 27 -11.42 -9.56 4.90
CA GLU A 27 -11.40 -10.86 5.57
C GLU A 27 -9.97 -11.28 5.96
N VAL A 28 -8.99 -11.12 5.07
CA VAL A 28 -7.58 -11.38 5.36
C VAL A 28 -7.08 -10.48 6.50
N PHE A 29 -7.40 -9.18 6.48
CA PHE A 29 -7.01 -8.26 7.55
C PHE A 29 -7.63 -8.64 8.90
N GLU A 30 -8.90 -9.05 8.92
CA GLU A 30 -9.56 -9.56 10.12
C GLU A 30 -8.88 -10.82 10.68
N GLU A 31 -8.37 -11.71 9.83
CA GLU A 31 -7.67 -12.91 10.28
C GLU A 31 -6.34 -12.59 10.96
N VAL A 32 -5.54 -11.71 10.37
CA VAL A 32 -4.24 -11.30 10.95
C VAL A 32 -4.39 -10.37 12.15
N CYS A 33 -5.56 -9.75 12.34
CA CYS A 33 -5.91 -9.04 13.57
C CYS A 33 -6.18 -9.98 14.75
N LYS A 34 -6.56 -11.24 14.49
CA LYS A 34 -6.93 -12.23 15.53
C LYS A 34 -5.73 -13.01 16.01
N ASP A 35 -4.89 -13.49 15.09
CA ASP A 35 -3.68 -14.26 15.40
C ASP A 35 -2.70 -14.26 14.22
N TRP A 36 -1.50 -14.78 14.44
CA TRP A 36 -0.49 -14.95 13.40
C TRP A 36 -0.98 -15.92 12.32
N ARG A 37 -0.92 -15.50 11.06
CA ARG A 37 -1.30 -16.31 9.89
C ARG A 37 -0.12 -16.51 8.96
N ARG A 38 0.03 -17.71 8.40
CA ARG A 38 1.03 -17.98 7.38
C ARG A 38 0.54 -17.50 6.03
N MET A 39 1.48 -17.09 5.18
CA MET A 39 1.18 -16.73 3.80
C MET A 39 0.46 -17.86 3.05
N GLU A 40 0.92 -19.10 3.24
CA GLU A 40 0.38 -20.29 2.58
C GLU A 40 -1.05 -20.59 3.02
N ASP A 41 -1.37 -20.44 4.32
CA ASP A 41 -2.74 -20.66 4.83
C ASP A 41 -3.72 -19.63 4.24
N ILE A 42 -3.25 -18.38 4.09
CA ILE A 42 -4.03 -17.30 3.46
C ILE A 42 -4.17 -17.54 1.96
N GLU A 43 -3.13 -17.99 1.27
CA GLU A 43 -3.19 -18.32 -0.16
C GLU A 43 -4.09 -19.53 -0.43
N GLU A 44 -4.08 -20.56 0.43
CA GLU A 44 -4.96 -21.73 0.31
C GLU A 44 -6.43 -21.32 0.45
N LYS A 45 -6.73 -20.41 1.38
CA LYS A 45 -8.11 -19.98 1.66
C LYS A 45 -8.64 -18.91 0.71
N TYR A 46 -7.82 -17.93 0.35
CA TYR A 46 -8.23 -16.73 -0.39
C TYR A 46 -7.59 -16.61 -1.77
N GLY A 47 -6.79 -17.60 -2.17
CA GLY A 47 -6.06 -17.60 -3.42
C GLY A 47 -4.96 -16.54 -3.49
N LYS A 48 -4.50 -16.28 -4.71
CA LYS A 48 -3.47 -15.29 -5.01
C LYS A 48 -3.82 -13.89 -4.49
N GLU A 49 -5.09 -13.50 -4.53
CA GLU A 49 -5.53 -12.19 -4.03
C GLU A 49 -5.26 -12.03 -2.52
N GLY A 50 -5.45 -13.08 -1.72
CA GLY A 50 -5.13 -13.04 -0.29
C GLY A 50 -3.63 -12.91 -0.03
N MET A 51 -2.80 -13.61 -0.80
CA MET A 51 -1.34 -13.45 -0.74
C MET A 51 -0.93 -12.02 -1.10
N ASP A 52 -1.48 -11.47 -2.18
CA ASP A 52 -1.19 -10.10 -2.63
C ASP A 52 -1.68 -9.06 -1.60
N ALA A 53 -2.80 -9.32 -0.91
CA ALA A 53 -3.28 -8.51 0.21
C ALA A 53 -2.27 -8.45 1.37
N LEU A 54 -1.69 -9.59 1.79
CA LEU A 54 -0.67 -9.62 2.84
C LEU A 54 0.58 -8.83 2.45
N LYS A 55 1.05 -8.98 1.20
CA LYS A 55 2.20 -8.21 0.69
C LYS A 55 1.90 -6.71 0.69
N PHE A 56 0.69 -6.32 0.31
CA PHE A 56 0.26 -4.92 0.38
C PHE A 56 0.23 -4.41 1.82
N PHE A 57 -0.34 -5.16 2.77
CA PHE A 57 -0.37 -4.78 4.17
C PHE A 57 1.02 -4.65 4.79
N GLU A 58 1.96 -5.51 4.40
CA GLU A 58 3.36 -5.42 4.80
C GLU A 58 3.98 -4.12 4.29
N LYS A 59 3.80 -3.82 2.99
CA LYS A 59 4.27 -2.58 2.36
C LYS A 59 3.78 -1.33 3.08
N VAL A 60 2.49 -1.26 3.43
CA VAL A 60 1.88 -0.10 4.08
C VAL A 60 2.03 -0.10 5.61
N LYS A 61 2.80 -1.06 6.17
CA LYS A 61 3.06 -1.23 7.60
C LYS A 61 1.76 -1.33 8.40
N LEU A 62 0.88 -2.23 7.98
CA LEU A 62 -0.31 -2.65 8.72
C LEU A 62 -0.09 -3.97 9.46
N VAL A 63 0.80 -4.81 8.95
CA VAL A 63 1.17 -6.10 9.54
C VAL A 63 2.67 -6.16 9.83
N GLU A 64 3.02 -6.83 10.91
CA GLU A 64 4.37 -7.33 11.18
C GLU A 64 4.56 -8.73 10.60
N THR A 65 5.83 -9.08 10.42
CA THR A 65 6.23 -10.39 9.92
C THR A 65 7.24 -11.04 10.85
N ARG A 66 7.10 -12.34 11.07
CA ARG A 66 8.11 -13.17 11.75
C ARG A 66 8.37 -14.44 10.97
N TRP A 67 9.52 -15.06 11.23
CA TRP A 67 9.83 -16.39 10.73
C TRP A 67 9.45 -17.43 11.79
N GLY A 68 8.46 -18.26 11.49
CA GLY A 68 8.07 -19.41 12.29
C GLY A 68 8.67 -20.69 11.73
N MET A 69 9.06 -21.63 12.59
CA MET A 69 9.53 -22.95 12.15
C MET A 69 8.34 -23.92 12.19
N ASN A 70 7.98 -24.50 11.04
CA ASN A 70 7.00 -25.57 10.98
C ASN A 70 7.50 -26.72 10.10
N GLU A 71 7.42 -27.96 10.61
CA GLU A 71 7.90 -29.16 9.92
C GLU A 71 9.33 -29.02 9.35
N GLY A 72 10.19 -28.28 10.04
CA GLY A 72 11.58 -28.05 9.65
C GLY A 72 11.79 -27.01 8.54
N LYS A 73 10.73 -26.35 8.03
CA LYS A 73 10.84 -25.23 7.08
C LYS A 73 10.50 -23.91 7.76
N ALA A 74 11.30 -22.88 7.48
CA ALA A 74 11.01 -21.52 7.91
C ALA A 74 9.87 -20.95 7.05
N LYS A 75 8.76 -20.60 7.68
CA LYS A 75 7.58 -20.02 7.04
C LYS A 75 7.35 -18.61 7.57
N LYS A 76 6.99 -17.70 6.66
CA LYS A 76 6.70 -16.31 7.01
C LYS A 76 5.28 -16.20 7.55
N GLU A 77 5.15 -15.62 8.73
CA GLU A 77 3.89 -15.39 9.44
C GLU A 77 3.62 -13.90 9.58
N TYR A 78 2.34 -13.54 9.57
CA TYR A 78 1.81 -12.19 9.52
C TYR A 78 0.84 -11.92 10.67
N HIS A 79 0.94 -10.77 11.32
CA HIS A 79 0.00 -10.32 12.36
C HIS A 79 -0.19 -8.80 12.28
N ALA A 80 -1.39 -8.30 12.55
CA ALA A 80 -1.66 -6.86 12.49
C ALA A 80 -0.96 -6.10 13.63
N PHE A 81 -0.28 -5.00 13.29
CA PHE A 81 0.25 -4.07 14.30
C PHE A 81 -0.86 -3.32 15.03
N TYR A 82 -1.94 -3.03 14.32
CA TYR A 82 -3.00 -2.13 14.74
C TYR A 82 -4.35 -2.79 14.55
N SER A 83 -5.26 -2.56 15.49
CA SER A 83 -6.67 -2.99 15.41
C SER A 83 -7.64 -1.82 15.44
N SER A 84 -7.13 -0.59 15.46
CA SER A 84 -7.91 0.64 15.32
C SER A 84 -7.10 1.72 14.62
N PHE A 85 -7.81 2.70 14.04
CA PHE A 85 -7.23 3.86 13.38
C PHE A 85 -7.80 5.14 13.98
N HIS A 86 -6.94 6.10 14.29
CA HIS A 86 -7.34 7.47 14.62
C HIS A 86 -7.00 8.35 13.43
N ILE A 87 -8.00 8.89 12.76
CA ILE A 87 -7.80 9.73 11.58
C ILE A 87 -8.02 11.19 11.99
N LYS A 88 -6.98 12.00 11.92
CA LYS A 88 -7.02 13.44 12.20
C LYS A 88 -6.30 14.20 11.10
N VAL A 89 -7.06 14.64 10.10
CA VAL A 89 -6.54 15.32 8.92
C VAL A 89 -7.10 16.75 8.84
N ILE A 90 -6.22 17.71 8.57
CA ILE A 90 -6.58 19.08 8.18
C ILE A 90 -5.87 19.34 6.86
N SER A 91 -6.59 19.76 5.83
CA SER A 91 -6.05 19.95 4.48
C SER A 91 -6.77 21.08 3.75
N SER A 92 -6.11 21.67 2.74
CA SER A 92 -6.73 22.64 1.84
C SER A 92 -7.62 21.94 0.82
N VAL A 93 -8.52 22.71 0.19
CA VAL A 93 -9.37 22.19 -0.88
C VAL A 93 -8.54 21.70 -2.07
N ASP A 94 -7.48 22.41 -2.45
CA ASP A 94 -6.63 22.02 -3.59
C ASP A 94 -5.92 20.69 -3.33
N MET A 95 -5.40 20.48 -2.11
CA MET A 95 -4.75 19.22 -1.74
C MET A 95 -5.76 18.06 -1.66
N LEU A 96 -7.00 18.33 -1.19
CA LEU A 96 -8.10 17.36 -1.23
C LEU A 96 -8.44 16.94 -2.67
N GLN A 97 -8.50 17.89 -3.60
CA GLN A 97 -8.75 17.61 -5.02
C GLN A 97 -7.65 16.73 -5.61
N ASP A 98 -6.38 17.06 -5.35
CA ASP A 98 -5.24 16.25 -5.80
C ASP A 98 -5.32 14.81 -5.26
N VAL A 99 -5.58 14.65 -3.96
CA VAL A 99 -5.68 13.31 -3.33
C VAL A 99 -6.81 12.50 -3.94
N PHE A 100 -8.01 13.08 -4.06
CA PHE A 100 -9.17 12.36 -4.57
C PHE A 100 -9.10 12.10 -6.08
N SER A 101 -8.43 12.97 -6.84
CA SER A 101 -8.15 12.73 -8.26
C SER A 101 -7.39 11.41 -8.49
N ILE A 102 -6.55 11.00 -7.54
CA ILE A 102 -5.80 9.75 -7.60
C ILE A 102 -6.50 8.62 -6.82
N ALA A 103 -7.08 8.89 -5.66
CA ALA A 103 -7.70 7.87 -4.83
C ALA A 103 -8.95 7.24 -5.47
N LEU A 104 -9.75 8.05 -6.17
CA LEU A 104 -11.01 7.63 -6.79
C LEU A 104 -10.87 7.29 -8.28
N MET A 105 -9.66 7.41 -8.84
CA MET A 105 -9.39 7.04 -10.23
C MET A 105 -9.66 5.56 -10.45
N ASP A 106 -10.25 5.20 -11.58
CA ASP A 106 -10.49 3.79 -11.92
C ASP A 106 -9.17 3.04 -12.13
N GLU A 107 -9.21 1.72 -11.95
CA GLU A 107 -8.00 0.90 -11.97
C GLU A 107 -7.30 0.92 -13.33
N LYS A 108 -8.06 0.92 -14.44
CA LYS A 108 -7.49 0.91 -15.78
C LYS A 108 -6.70 2.20 -16.05
N THR A 109 -7.30 3.36 -15.76
CA THR A 109 -6.61 4.65 -15.91
C THR A 109 -5.38 4.72 -15.01
N PHE A 110 -5.48 4.20 -13.78
CA PHE A 110 -4.35 4.17 -12.87
C PHE A 110 -3.21 3.27 -13.35
N GLU A 111 -3.51 2.07 -13.84
CA GLU A 111 -2.52 1.12 -14.38
C GLU A 111 -1.79 1.69 -15.59
N ASP A 112 -2.49 2.43 -16.47
CA ASP A 112 -1.88 3.11 -17.62
C ASP A 112 -0.88 4.18 -17.17
N ILE A 113 -1.20 4.94 -16.12
CA ILE A 113 -0.30 5.94 -15.53
C ILE A 113 0.88 5.26 -14.82
N GLU A 114 0.61 4.25 -13.99
CA GLU A 114 1.63 3.50 -13.25
C GLU A 114 2.64 2.89 -14.21
N SER A 115 2.18 2.29 -15.31
CA SER A 115 3.05 1.64 -16.31
C SER A 115 3.94 2.66 -17.01
N LYS A 116 3.40 3.82 -17.42
CA LYS A 116 4.20 4.89 -18.03
C LYS A 116 5.28 5.41 -17.07
N ILE A 117 4.95 5.57 -15.80
CA ILE A 117 5.92 5.99 -14.78
C ILE A 117 6.97 4.89 -14.56
N TYR A 118 6.54 3.64 -14.45
CA TYR A 118 7.42 2.48 -14.26
C TYR A 118 8.46 2.36 -15.38
N ASP A 119 8.06 2.61 -16.62
CA ASP A 119 8.96 2.62 -17.77
C ASP A 119 9.88 3.84 -17.76
N PHE A 120 9.35 5.02 -17.44
CA PHE A 120 10.11 6.27 -17.41
C PHE A 120 11.24 6.26 -16.37
N ILE A 121 11.01 5.71 -15.17
CA ILE A 121 11.99 5.79 -14.08
C ILE A 121 13.23 4.90 -14.29
N GLY A 122 13.21 3.93 -15.21
CA GLY A 122 14.34 3.00 -15.41
C GLY A 122 14.73 2.28 -14.11
N ASP A 123 15.96 2.50 -13.64
CA ASP A 123 16.50 1.98 -12.36
C ASP A 123 16.16 2.87 -11.14
N GLY A 124 15.55 4.04 -11.39
CA GLY A 124 15.06 4.97 -10.38
C GLY A 124 15.34 6.44 -10.75
N GLU A 125 14.36 7.30 -10.53
CA GLU A 125 14.42 8.72 -10.89
C GLU A 125 13.97 9.62 -9.72
N LEU A 126 14.42 10.87 -9.68
CA LEU A 126 13.98 11.87 -8.73
C LEU A 126 12.48 12.15 -8.91
N GLY A 127 11.72 12.16 -7.80
CA GLY A 127 10.27 12.38 -7.84
C GLY A 127 9.88 13.68 -8.58
N ARG A 128 10.68 14.74 -8.41
CA ARG A 128 10.47 16.03 -9.08
C ARG A 128 10.58 15.97 -10.62
N GLU A 129 11.39 15.07 -11.16
CA GLU A 129 11.54 14.94 -12.61
C GLU A 129 10.35 14.15 -13.19
N VAL A 130 9.84 13.15 -12.45
CA VAL A 130 8.59 12.46 -12.78
C VAL A 130 7.40 13.43 -12.73
N GLU A 131 7.30 14.24 -11.67
CA GLU A 131 6.29 15.31 -11.52
C GLU A 131 6.28 16.23 -12.73
N ARG A 132 7.45 16.72 -13.16
CA ARG A 132 7.58 17.59 -14.34
C ARG A 132 7.23 16.89 -15.63
N HIS A 133 7.70 15.66 -15.83
CA HIS A 133 7.49 14.92 -17.07
C HIS A 133 6.01 14.62 -17.31
N PHE A 134 5.29 14.23 -16.26
CA PHE A 134 3.87 13.86 -16.35
C PHE A 134 2.91 14.97 -15.93
N SER A 135 3.42 16.16 -15.59
CA SER A 135 2.63 17.30 -15.11
C SER A 135 1.77 16.98 -13.89
N PHE A 136 2.29 16.16 -12.97
CA PHE A 136 1.66 15.89 -11.68
C PHE A 136 2.10 16.90 -10.63
N THR A 137 1.18 17.28 -9.74
CA THR A 137 1.57 17.96 -8.51
C THR A 137 2.38 17.02 -7.61
N PRO A 138 3.20 17.54 -6.69
CA PRO A 138 3.89 16.71 -5.70
C PRO A 138 2.93 15.84 -4.87
N ILE A 139 1.70 16.32 -4.63
CA ILE A 139 0.67 15.58 -3.89
C ILE A 139 0.11 14.44 -4.72
N GLN A 140 -0.21 14.67 -5.99
CA GLN A 140 -0.65 13.62 -6.90
C GLN A 140 0.42 12.55 -7.05
N MET A 141 1.70 12.94 -7.24
CA MET A 141 2.80 11.98 -7.35
C MET A 141 2.94 11.14 -6.07
N LYS A 142 2.86 11.76 -4.90
CA LYS A 142 2.87 11.04 -3.62
C LYS A 142 1.70 10.06 -3.50
N CYS A 143 0.51 10.46 -3.93
CA CYS A 143 -0.67 9.59 -3.94
C CYS A 143 -0.51 8.42 -4.91
N ILE A 144 0.07 8.64 -6.10
CA ILE A 144 0.32 7.60 -7.09
C ILE A 144 1.27 6.54 -6.52
N VAL A 145 2.40 6.95 -5.92
CA VAL A 145 3.35 6.00 -5.31
C VAL A 145 2.71 5.24 -4.14
N LYS A 146 1.89 5.91 -3.32
CA LYS A 146 1.16 5.25 -2.22
C LYS A 146 0.08 4.27 -2.70
N ARG A 147 -0.55 4.54 -3.84
CA ARG A 147 -1.53 3.63 -4.45
C ARG A 147 -0.86 2.45 -5.15
N SER A 148 0.28 2.69 -5.78
CA SER A 148 1.03 1.71 -6.56
C SER A 148 1.51 0.54 -5.71
N ALA A 149 1.45 -0.68 -6.23
CA ALA A 149 2.16 -1.82 -5.65
C ALA A 149 3.63 -1.85 -6.11
N LYS A 150 3.91 -1.37 -7.32
CA LYS A 150 5.18 -1.51 -8.04
C LYS A 150 6.19 -0.39 -7.80
N LEU A 151 5.76 0.73 -7.20
CA LEU A 151 6.59 1.92 -6.98
C LEU A 151 6.77 2.19 -5.49
N GLU A 152 7.94 2.73 -5.12
CA GLU A 152 8.24 3.18 -3.75
C GLU A 152 9.16 4.41 -3.77
N TYR A 153 9.02 5.29 -2.78
CA TYR A 153 10.00 6.34 -2.53
C TYR A 153 11.19 5.81 -1.72
N ARG A 154 12.40 5.90 -2.27
CA ARG A 154 13.66 5.71 -1.55
C ARG A 154 14.36 7.07 -1.41
N GLY A 155 14.08 7.75 -0.31
CA GLY A 155 14.45 9.15 -0.11
C GLY A 155 13.67 10.05 -1.08
N ILE A 156 14.38 10.78 -1.94
CA ILE A 156 13.76 11.66 -2.95
C ILE A 156 13.55 10.98 -4.31
N LYS A 157 14.00 9.72 -4.46
CA LYS A 157 13.85 8.94 -5.69
C LYS A 157 12.62 8.04 -5.63
N ILE A 158 11.96 7.88 -6.76
CA ILE A 158 10.98 6.83 -7.02
C ILE A 158 11.74 5.66 -7.65
N ILE A 159 11.55 4.48 -7.07
CA ILE A 159 12.18 3.23 -7.53
C ILE A 159 11.10 2.17 -7.74
N LYS A 160 11.50 1.11 -8.44
CA LYS A 160 10.70 -0.12 -8.60
C LYS A 160 10.78 -0.95 -7.32
N VAL A 161 9.65 -1.51 -6.91
CA VAL A 161 9.59 -2.51 -5.84
C VAL A 161 9.91 -3.86 -6.47
N GLU A 162 10.98 -4.50 -6.01
CA GLU A 162 11.29 -5.89 -6.35
C GLU A 162 10.28 -6.78 -5.61
N ASN A 163 9.45 -7.51 -6.36
CA ASN A 163 8.47 -8.47 -5.84
C ASN A 163 9.08 -9.86 -5.66
#